data_AF-X5IAM3-F1
#
_entry.id   AF-X5IAM3-F1
#
_cell.length_a   1.000
_cell.length_b   1.000
_cell.length_c   1.000
_cell.angle_alpha   90.00
_cell.angle_beta   90.00
_cell.angle_gamma   90.00
#
_symmetry.space_group_name_H-M   'P 1'
#
loop_
_entity.id
_entity.type
_entity.pdbx_description
1 polymer ?
#
loop_
_entity_poly.entity_id
_entity_poly.type
_entity_poly.pdbx_seq_one_letter_code
_entity_poly.pdbx_strand_id
1 'polypeptide(L)'
;MLFTEEQLKLYSKPLSESEKEKCENAIRIIQESLESLGYEIKKGIHRNNEDTLSYQIKMTNSSKDYELSIFVKGSYATNTNVRQNSDVDIAVVKESEFFDKYREGKTRENYKFISSNKPPYYFKDEVEEALIEKFGRSEVRRGNKAIRINGNTYRKETDCVPCFRYRDYSNDYMDDPNNFIGGITIYSDKGERIINYPEQHINNSVIKNNNTNYKYKKMVRIIKEIRYQLIDSKNRNAEQTSSFGVEGLFWNIPDYKYSNDEMLGDTFNALIAFLIDNIDKLSEFKEPNDR
;
A
#
# COMPACT_ATOMS: atom_id res chain seq x y z
N MET A 1 -6.12 20.57 -25.71
CA MET A 1 -5.52 19.82 -24.58
C MET A 1 -4.03 19.66 -24.87
N LEU A 2 -3.14 19.79 -23.87
CA LEU A 2 -1.68 19.67 -24.06
C LEU A 2 -1.23 18.27 -24.50
N PHE A 3 -2.01 17.24 -24.14
CA PHE A 3 -1.78 15.85 -24.50
C PHE A 3 -2.82 15.38 -25.50
N THR A 4 -2.41 14.55 -26.46
CA THR A 4 -3.33 13.89 -27.39
C THR A 4 -4.02 12.72 -26.72
N GLU A 5 -5.17 12.31 -27.26
CA GLU A 5 -5.91 11.14 -26.76
C GLU A 5 -5.04 9.86 -26.80
N GLU A 6 -4.16 9.71 -27.79
CA GLU A 6 -3.22 8.57 -27.86
C GLU A 6 -2.16 8.61 -26.75
N GLN A 7 -1.67 9.79 -26.37
CA GLN A 7 -0.80 9.92 -25.21
C GLN A 7 -1.53 9.55 -23.92
N LEU A 8 -2.77 10.01 -23.74
CA LEU A 8 -3.58 9.67 -22.56
C LEU A 8 -3.89 8.17 -22.49
N LYS A 9 -4.20 7.54 -23.63
CA LYS A 9 -4.35 6.08 -23.72
C LYS A 9 -3.07 5.37 -23.30
N LEU A 10 -1.90 5.83 -23.75
CA LEU A 10 -0.61 5.28 -23.33
C LEU A 10 -0.38 5.38 -21.82
N TYR A 11 -0.62 6.56 -21.25
CA TYR A 11 -0.45 6.82 -19.81
C TYR A 11 -1.44 6.03 -18.95
N SER A 12 -2.63 5.75 -19.50
CA SER A 12 -3.68 5.00 -18.81
C SER A 12 -3.44 3.49 -18.77
N LYS A 13 -2.43 2.94 -19.46
CA LYS A 13 -2.23 1.49 -19.52
C LYS A 13 -1.84 0.91 -18.15
N PRO A 14 -2.37 -0.26 -17.77
CA PRO A 14 -1.91 -0.97 -16.58
C PRO A 14 -0.50 -1.52 -16.81
N LEU A 15 0.03 -2.17 -15.77
CA LEU A 15 1.31 -2.87 -15.84
C LEU A 15 1.36 -3.95 -16.92
N SER A 16 2.55 -4.12 -17.53
CA SER A 16 2.86 -5.26 -18.39
C SER A 16 3.00 -6.55 -17.58
N GLU A 17 2.85 -7.70 -18.23
CA GLU A 17 3.06 -9.01 -17.60
C GLU A 17 4.44 -9.12 -16.94
N SER A 18 5.49 -8.63 -17.61
CA SER A 18 6.85 -8.60 -17.06
C SER A 18 6.97 -7.83 -15.73
N GLU A 19 6.15 -6.79 -15.54
CA GLU A 19 6.14 -6.02 -14.28
C GLU A 19 5.34 -6.74 -13.19
N LYS A 20 4.31 -7.51 -13.56
CA LYS A 20 3.59 -8.39 -12.64
C LYS A 20 4.49 -9.51 -12.13
N GLU A 21 5.23 -10.16 -13.02
CA GLU A 21 6.21 -11.20 -12.66
C GLU A 21 7.29 -10.66 -11.72
N LYS A 22 7.81 -9.46 -11.99
CA LYS A 22 8.79 -8.80 -11.11
C LYS A 22 8.21 -8.47 -9.73
N CYS A 23 6.95 -8.04 -9.66
CA CYS A 23 6.24 -7.80 -8.41
C CYS A 23 6.05 -9.10 -7.61
N GLU A 24 5.63 -10.17 -8.28
CA GLU A 24 5.49 -11.50 -7.69
C GLU A 24 6.84 -12.03 -7.16
N ASN A 25 7.90 -11.80 -7.92
CA ASN A 25 9.25 -12.16 -7.50
C ASN A 25 9.72 -11.36 -6.28
N ALA A 26 9.40 -10.06 -6.21
CA ALA A 26 9.79 -9.22 -5.08
C ALA A 26 9.22 -9.74 -3.76
N ILE A 27 7.92 -10.10 -3.72
CA ILE A 27 7.30 -10.66 -2.51
C ILE A 27 7.86 -12.04 -2.16
N ARG A 28 8.12 -12.89 -3.16
CA ARG A 28 8.72 -14.21 -2.97
C ARG A 28 10.11 -14.09 -2.33
N ILE A 29 10.98 -13.21 -2.82
CA ILE A 29 12.34 -13.14 -2.26
C ILE A 29 12.33 -12.52 -0.84
N ILE A 30 11.42 -11.58 -0.54
CA ILE A 30 11.24 -11.14 0.86
C ILE A 30 10.82 -12.32 1.73
N GLN A 31 9.84 -13.11 1.29
CA GLN A 31 9.43 -14.29 2.03
C GLN A 31 10.58 -15.26 2.28
N GLU A 32 11.36 -15.59 1.24
CA GLU A 32 12.51 -16.49 1.36
C GLU A 32 13.57 -15.95 2.34
N SER A 33 13.76 -14.63 2.42
CA SER A 33 14.71 -14.04 3.37
C SER A 33 14.32 -14.34 4.82
N LEU A 34 13.02 -14.39 5.12
CA LEU A 34 12.53 -14.60 6.48
C LEU A 34 12.61 -16.06 6.94
N GLU A 35 12.90 -17.00 6.03
CA GLU A 35 13.10 -18.40 6.38
C GLU A 35 14.31 -18.59 7.32
N SER A 36 15.34 -17.75 7.23
CA SER A 36 16.51 -17.82 8.13
C SER A 36 16.17 -17.52 9.59
N LEU A 37 15.05 -16.83 9.84
CA LEU A 37 14.51 -16.59 11.19
C LEU A 37 13.67 -17.77 11.72
N GLY A 38 13.58 -18.86 10.96
CA GLY A 38 12.81 -20.07 11.26
C GLY A 38 11.32 -19.96 10.92
N TYR A 39 10.94 -19.05 10.02
CA TYR A 39 9.57 -19.00 9.51
C TYR A 39 9.39 -19.99 8.35
N GLU A 40 8.23 -20.65 8.32
CA GLU A 40 7.82 -21.57 7.28
C GLU A 40 6.55 -21.07 6.60
N ILE A 41 6.35 -21.40 5.32
CA ILE A 41 5.16 -21.01 4.56
C ILE A 41 3.94 -21.76 5.11
N LYS A 42 2.97 -21.01 5.64
CA LYS A 42 1.64 -21.51 6.03
C LYS A 42 0.65 -21.46 4.86
N LYS A 43 0.75 -20.43 4.02
CA LYS A 43 -0.01 -20.29 2.78
C LYS A 43 0.85 -19.58 1.75
N GLY A 44 1.09 -20.25 0.63
CA GLY A 44 1.88 -19.71 -0.48
C GLY A 44 1.26 -18.47 -1.11
N ILE A 45 1.90 -17.98 -2.18
CA ILE A 45 1.49 -16.76 -2.86
C ILE A 45 0.06 -16.88 -3.38
N HIS A 46 -0.77 -15.91 -3.04
CA HIS A 46 -2.16 -15.84 -3.47
C HIS A 46 -2.62 -14.38 -3.57
N ARG A 47 -3.79 -14.17 -4.19
CA ARG A 47 -4.46 -12.88 -4.28
C ARG A 47 -5.91 -13.06 -3.85
N ASN A 48 -6.45 -12.08 -3.13
CA ASN A 48 -7.88 -12.05 -2.77
C ASN A 48 -8.73 -11.48 -3.91
N ASN A 49 -8.12 -10.72 -4.83
CA ASN A 49 -8.77 -10.15 -5.99
C ASN A 49 -7.82 -10.22 -7.21
N GLU A 50 -8.25 -10.89 -8.28
CA GLU A 50 -7.43 -11.11 -9.48
C GLU A 50 -7.16 -9.82 -10.29
N ASP A 51 -8.00 -8.78 -10.13
CA ASP A 51 -7.83 -7.46 -10.76
C ASP A 51 -6.78 -6.59 -10.08
N THR A 52 -6.18 -7.09 -9.00
CA THR A 52 -5.14 -6.43 -8.22
C THR A 52 -3.84 -7.22 -8.26
N LEU A 53 -2.73 -6.53 -7.97
CA LEU A 53 -1.44 -7.18 -7.70
C LEU A 53 -1.16 -7.23 -6.20
N SER A 54 -2.21 -7.31 -5.37
CA SER A 54 -2.08 -7.45 -3.93
C SER A 54 -1.73 -8.90 -3.57
N TYR A 55 -0.57 -9.36 -4.05
CA TYR A 55 -0.04 -10.68 -3.69
C TYR A 55 0.17 -10.76 -2.19
N GLN A 56 -0.14 -11.92 -1.62
CA GLN A 56 -0.03 -12.19 -0.19
C GLN A 56 0.60 -13.57 0.06
N ILE A 57 1.36 -13.67 1.14
CA ILE A 57 1.92 -14.92 1.67
C ILE A 57 1.69 -14.92 3.19
N LYS A 58 1.34 -16.08 3.75
CA LYS A 58 1.30 -16.27 5.21
C LYS A 58 2.43 -17.20 5.64
N MET A 59 3.16 -16.81 6.67
CA MET A 59 4.20 -17.62 7.29
C MET A 59 3.93 -17.85 8.77
N THR A 60 4.50 -18.92 9.32
CA THR A 60 4.42 -19.28 10.74
C THR A 60 5.79 -19.67 11.28
N ASN A 61 6.05 -19.41 12.55
CA ASN A 61 7.18 -19.99 13.28
C ASN A 61 6.60 -20.70 14.51
N SER A 62 6.39 -22.02 14.38
CA SER A 62 5.74 -22.84 15.40
C SER A 62 6.50 -22.87 16.72
N SER A 63 7.82 -22.69 16.70
CA SER A 63 8.65 -22.68 17.92
C SER A 63 8.46 -21.40 18.75
N LYS A 64 8.01 -20.31 18.11
CA LYS A 64 7.79 -19.00 18.75
C LYS A 64 6.30 -18.63 18.85
N ASP A 65 5.41 -19.47 18.35
CA ASP A 65 3.97 -19.19 18.17
C ASP A 65 3.71 -17.86 17.43
N TYR A 66 4.50 -17.61 16.38
CA TYR A 66 4.47 -16.36 15.60
C TYR A 66 3.87 -16.56 14.22
N GLU A 67 3.02 -15.62 13.82
CA GLU A 67 2.44 -15.56 12.48
C GLU A 67 2.82 -14.27 11.77
N LEU A 68 3.17 -14.38 10.49
CA LEU A 68 3.41 -13.25 9.60
C LEU A 68 2.45 -13.27 8.42
N SER A 69 1.96 -12.08 8.06
CA SER A 69 1.35 -11.82 6.76
C SER A 69 2.28 -10.92 5.95
N ILE A 70 2.67 -11.36 4.76
CA ILE A 70 3.46 -10.57 3.82
C ILE A 70 2.54 -10.19 2.67
N PHE A 71 2.45 -8.90 2.34
CA PHE A 71 1.63 -8.50 1.20
C PHE A 71 2.15 -7.26 0.46
N VAL A 72 1.91 -7.24 -0.84
CA VAL A 72 2.16 -6.06 -1.67
C VAL A 72 1.12 -4.97 -1.36
N LYS A 73 1.60 -3.74 -1.16
CA LYS A 73 0.76 -2.54 -0.95
C LYS A 73 1.09 -1.46 -1.99
N GLY A 74 0.50 -0.29 -1.83
CA GLY A 74 0.81 0.88 -2.67
C GLY A 74 0.33 0.73 -4.11
N SER A 75 1.03 1.40 -5.03
CA SER A 75 0.54 1.55 -6.40
C SER A 75 0.58 0.26 -7.23
N TYR A 76 1.48 -0.68 -6.91
CA TYR A 76 1.45 -2.02 -7.52
C TYR A 76 0.16 -2.75 -7.11
N ALA A 77 -0.14 -2.80 -5.80
CA ALA A 77 -1.34 -3.46 -5.31
C ALA A 77 -2.63 -2.85 -5.86
N THR A 78 -2.72 -1.52 -5.97
CA THR A 78 -3.90 -0.85 -6.55
C THR A 78 -3.91 -0.84 -8.07
N ASN A 79 -2.85 -1.31 -8.74
CA ASN A 79 -2.65 -1.26 -10.20
C ASN A 79 -2.75 0.19 -10.73
N THR A 80 -2.18 1.14 -9.99
CA THR A 80 -2.14 2.58 -10.34
C THR A 80 -0.72 3.10 -10.50
N ASN A 81 0.26 2.22 -10.59
CA ASN A 81 1.65 2.62 -10.83
C ASN A 81 1.85 3.05 -12.29
N VAL A 82 2.88 3.85 -12.49
CA VAL A 82 3.31 4.39 -13.80
C VAL A 82 4.78 4.06 -13.99
N ARG A 83 5.31 4.18 -15.22
CA ARG A 83 6.65 3.67 -15.55
C ARG A 83 7.78 4.32 -14.73
N GLN A 84 7.60 5.58 -14.37
CA GLN A 84 8.51 6.38 -13.54
C GLN A 84 8.42 6.02 -12.05
N ASN A 85 7.44 5.21 -11.63
CA ASN A 85 7.32 4.70 -10.27
C ASN A 85 7.65 3.20 -10.23
N SER A 86 8.89 2.88 -9.89
CA SER A 86 9.45 1.54 -10.04
C SER A 86 9.42 0.66 -8.79
N ASP A 87 9.15 1.24 -7.62
CA ASP A 87 9.42 0.55 -6.35
C ASP A 87 8.21 -0.30 -5.94
N VAL A 88 8.46 -1.54 -5.55
CA VAL A 88 7.43 -2.42 -5.00
C VAL A 88 7.40 -2.24 -3.49
N ASP A 89 6.27 -1.78 -2.95
CA ASP A 89 6.07 -1.70 -1.52
C ASP A 89 5.53 -3.02 -0.96
N ILE A 90 6.19 -3.60 0.03
CA ILE A 90 5.79 -4.88 0.63
C ILE A 90 5.73 -4.74 2.15
N ALA A 91 4.54 -4.96 2.72
CA ALA A 91 4.37 -5.03 4.16
C ALA A 91 4.73 -6.43 4.67
N VAL A 92 5.54 -6.50 5.73
CA VAL A 92 5.76 -7.70 6.52
C VAL A 92 5.10 -7.46 7.87
N VAL A 93 3.92 -8.04 8.07
CA VAL A 93 3.06 -7.80 9.23
C VAL A 93 3.21 -8.94 10.23
N LYS A 94 3.64 -8.62 11.45
CA LYS A 94 3.52 -9.53 12.58
C LYS A 94 2.08 -9.55 13.06
N GLU A 95 1.45 -10.73 13.02
CA GLU A 95 0.02 -10.91 13.32
C GLU A 95 -0.22 -11.30 14.79
N SER A 96 0.73 -12.04 15.38
CA SER A 96 0.69 -12.54 16.75
C SER A 96 0.93 -11.45 17.79
N GLU A 97 1.68 -10.41 17.44
CA GLU A 97 1.83 -9.18 18.22
C GLU A 97 1.18 -8.04 17.46
N PHE A 98 0.30 -7.30 18.13
CA PHE A 98 -0.51 -6.28 17.48
C PHE A 98 -0.75 -5.09 18.40
N PHE A 99 -1.16 -3.99 17.79
CA PHE A 99 -1.66 -2.82 18.47
C PHE A 99 -3.17 -2.75 18.31
N ASP A 100 -3.84 -2.15 19.28
CA ASP A 100 -5.28 -2.12 19.33
C ASP A 100 -5.84 -0.70 19.54
N LYS A 101 -7.14 -0.59 19.29
CA LYS A 101 -8.01 0.47 19.76
C LYS A 101 -9.34 -0.16 20.14
N TYR A 102 -9.83 0.15 21.33
CA TYR A 102 -11.09 -0.36 21.83
C TYR A 102 -12.19 0.69 21.74
N ARG A 103 -13.44 0.21 21.79
CA ARG A 103 -14.61 1.06 22.07
C ARG A 103 -14.47 1.70 23.45
N GLU A 104 -15.11 2.86 23.64
CA GLU A 104 -15.13 3.55 24.93
C GLU A 104 -15.62 2.62 26.05
N GLY A 105 -14.90 2.63 27.18
CA GLY A 105 -15.18 1.76 28.33
C GLY A 105 -14.70 0.31 28.19
N LYS A 106 -14.09 -0.06 27.06
CA LYS A 106 -13.51 -1.39 26.84
C LYS A 106 -11.98 -1.35 26.89
N THR A 107 -11.40 -2.50 27.23
CA THR A 107 -9.98 -2.70 27.46
C THR A 107 -9.55 -4.06 26.92
N ARG A 108 -8.24 -4.30 26.82
CA ARG A 108 -7.66 -5.57 26.37
C ARG A 108 -8.12 -6.76 27.23
N GLU A 109 -8.42 -6.54 28.50
CA GLU A 109 -8.89 -7.55 29.44
C GLU A 109 -10.26 -8.12 29.02
N ASN A 110 -11.14 -7.30 28.42
CA ASN A 110 -12.42 -7.76 27.88
C ASN A 110 -12.23 -8.82 26.79
N TYR A 111 -11.19 -8.65 25.98
CA TYR A 111 -10.83 -9.54 24.87
C TYR A 111 -9.87 -10.66 25.28
N LYS A 112 -9.48 -10.73 26.57
CA LYS A 112 -8.51 -11.69 27.12
C LYS A 112 -7.12 -11.60 26.49
N PHE A 113 -6.74 -10.44 25.98
CA PHE A 113 -5.40 -10.21 25.46
C PHE A 113 -4.41 -9.92 26.58
N ILE A 114 -3.14 -10.24 26.33
CA ILE A 114 -2.02 -9.95 27.23
C ILE A 114 -1.08 -8.94 26.58
N SER A 115 -0.38 -8.14 27.40
CA SER A 115 0.63 -7.22 26.91
C SER A 115 1.89 -7.96 26.51
N SER A 116 2.48 -7.62 25.36
CA SER A 116 3.87 -7.96 25.08
C SER A 116 4.79 -6.98 25.80
N ASN A 117 5.94 -7.49 26.27
CA ASN A 117 7.02 -6.69 26.88
C ASN A 117 8.16 -6.41 25.89
N LYS A 118 8.02 -6.82 24.62
CA LYS A 118 9.05 -6.64 23.60
C LYS A 118 8.92 -5.26 22.94
N PRO A 119 9.99 -4.46 22.89
CA PRO A 119 9.96 -3.21 22.15
C PRO A 119 9.72 -3.42 20.64
N PRO A 120 8.91 -2.56 19.98
CA PRO A 120 8.55 -2.76 18.57
C PRO A 120 9.71 -2.69 17.57
N TYR A 121 10.79 -1.96 17.90
CA TYR A 121 11.94 -1.77 17.01
C TYR A 121 12.68 -3.08 16.70
N TYR A 122 12.64 -4.05 17.63
CA TYR A 122 13.29 -5.35 17.44
C TYR A 122 12.81 -6.07 16.18
N PHE A 123 11.54 -5.94 15.79
CA PHE A 123 11.05 -6.65 14.62
C PHE A 123 11.64 -6.10 13.31
N LYS A 124 11.85 -4.79 13.23
CA LYS A 124 12.51 -4.19 12.07
C LYS A 124 13.97 -4.59 11.98
N ASP A 125 14.65 -4.74 13.14
CA ASP A 125 16.03 -5.23 13.22
C ASP A 125 16.12 -6.69 12.75
N GLU A 126 15.25 -7.58 13.25
CA GLU A 126 15.18 -8.99 12.83
C GLU A 126 14.97 -9.12 11.31
N VAL A 127 14.06 -8.33 10.74
CA VAL A 127 13.81 -8.36 9.29
C VAL A 127 15.00 -7.79 8.50
N GLU A 128 15.66 -6.73 9.00
CA GLU A 128 16.86 -6.19 8.34
C GLU A 128 18.00 -7.22 8.29
N GLU A 129 18.26 -7.91 9.40
CA GLU A 129 19.30 -8.93 9.46
C GLU A 129 19.03 -10.07 8.48
N ALA A 130 17.79 -10.56 8.41
CA ALA A 130 17.37 -11.59 7.46
C ALA A 130 17.54 -11.13 5.99
N LEU A 131 17.19 -9.87 5.69
CA LEU A 131 17.42 -9.29 4.37
C LEU A 131 18.92 -9.16 4.06
N ILE A 132 19.74 -8.73 5.01
CA ILE A 132 21.20 -8.60 4.83
C ILE A 132 21.83 -9.99 4.59
N GLU A 133 21.38 -11.02 5.30
CA GLU A 133 21.86 -12.39 5.12
C GLU A 133 21.55 -12.90 3.71
N LYS A 134 20.34 -12.63 3.20
CA LYS A 134 19.90 -13.07 1.86
C LYS A 134 20.57 -12.28 0.73
N PHE A 135 20.69 -10.95 0.86
CA PHE A 135 21.06 -10.06 -0.25
C PHE A 135 22.47 -9.47 -0.14
N GLY A 136 23.07 -9.50 1.04
CA GLY A 136 24.30 -8.78 1.35
C GLY A 136 24.06 -7.33 1.76
N ARG A 137 24.90 -6.82 2.66
CA ARG A 137 24.78 -5.47 3.24
C ARG A 137 24.80 -4.33 2.21
N SER A 138 25.47 -4.50 1.06
CA SER A 138 25.51 -3.47 0.01
C SER A 138 24.16 -3.25 -0.67
N GLU A 139 23.30 -4.27 -0.66
CA GLU A 139 22.01 -4.26 -1.35
C GLU A 139 20.86 -3.82 -0.45
N VAL A 140 21.09 -3.73 0.86
CA VAL A 140 20.06 -3.43 1.87
C VAL A 140 20.35 -2.09 2.53
N ARG A 141 19.37 -1.19 2.50
CA ARG A 141 19.45 0.16 3.08
C ARG A 141 18.28 0.41 4.01
N ARG A 142 18.55 0.50 5.31
CA ARG A 142 17.53 0.90 6.29
C ARG A 142 17.18 2.38 6.13
N GLY A 143 15.91 2.66 5.88
CA GLY A 143 15.32 3.99 5.93
C GLY A 143 14.44 4.16 7.16
N ASN A 144 13.88 5.37 7.35
CA ASN A 144 13.12 5.70 8.56
C ASN A 144 11.93 4.74 8.81
N LYS A 145 11.16 4.39 7.78
CA LYS A 145 9.91 3.59 7.90
C LYS A 145 9.97 2.23 7.22
N ALA A 146 10.98 2.00 6.38
CA ALA A 146 11.10 0.82 5.53
C ALA A 146 12.58 0.43 5.39
N ILE A 147 12.82 -0.78 4.93
CA ILE A 147 14.13 -1.31 4.56
C ILE A 147 14.11 -1.49 3.04
N ARG A 148 14.95 -0.73 2.35
CA ARG A 148 15.03 -0.73 0.90
C ARG A 148 16.00 -1.79 0.42
N ILE A 149 15.58 -2.59 -0.55
CA ILE A 149 16.39 -3.56 -1.27
C ILE A 149 16.62 -3.01 -2.67
N ASN A 150 17.88 -2.77 -3.04
CA ASN A 150 18.23 -2.16 -4.32
C ASN A 150 17.75 -3.04 -5.48
N GLY A 151 17.16 -2.42 -6.52
CA GLY A 151 16.86 -3.12 -7.76
C GLY A 151 18.11 -3.51 -8.55
N ASN A 152 17.96 -4.42 -9.51
CA ASN A 152 18.96 -4.70 -10.54
C ASN A 152 18.27 -5.10 -11.85
N THR A 153 19.01 -5.65 -12.82
CA THR A 153 18.44 -6.08 -14.11
C THR A 153 17.36 -7.17 -13.98
N TYR A 154 17.38 -7.96 -12.91
CA TYR A 154 16.50 -9.11 -12.66
C TYR A 154 15.43 -8.85 -11.59
N ARG A 155 15.68 -7.97 -10.62
CA ARG A 155 14.77 -7.69 -9.50
C ARG A 155 14.40 -6.20 -9.45
N LYS A 156 13.18 -5.89 -9.04
CA LYS A 156 12.76 -4.51 -8.79
C LYS A 156 13.32 -4.00 -7.47
N GLU A 157 13.53 -2.69 -7.43
CA GLU A 157 13.72 -2.01 -6.15
C GLU A 157 12.48 -2.24 -5.30
N THR A 158 12.69 -2.59 -4.03
CA THR A 158 11.61 -3.05 -3.15
C THR A 158 11.77 -2.40 -1.80
N ASP A 159 10.69 -1.79 -1.31
CA ASP A 159 10.60 -1.26 0.05
C ASP A 159 9.87 -2.29 0.93
N CYS A 160 10.64 -2.97 1.77
CA CYS A 160 10.13 -3.85 2.81
C CYS A 160 9.71 -3.00 4.02
N VAL A 161 8.47 -3.14 4.48
CA VAL A 161 7.90 -2.40 5.61
C VAL A 161 7.56 -3.37 6.74
N PRO A 162 8.52 -3.64 7.65
CA PRO A 162 8.22 -4.37 8.88
C PRO A 162 7.22 -3.60 9.73
N CYS A 163 6.13 -4.24 10.09
CA CYS A 163 5.06 -3.62 10.87
C CYS A 163 4.30 -4.65 11.70
N PHE A 164 3.46 -4.16 12.60
CA PHE A 164 2.59 -4.98 13.43
C PHE A 164 1.16 -4.85 12.94
N ARG A 165 0.35 -5.88 13.14
CA ARG A 165 -1.09 -5.77 12.91
C ARG A 165 -1.66 -4.66 13.80
N TYR A 166 -2.53 -3.82 13.24
CA TYR A 166 -3.38 -2.93 14.02
C TYR A 166 -4.81 -3.47 14.02
N ARG A 167 -5.44 -3.56 15.18
CA ARG A 167 -6.79 -4.12 15.35
C ARG A 167 -7.71 -3.06 15.94
N ASP A 168 -8.62 -2.57 15.11
CA ASP A 168 -9.58 -1.57 15.56
C ASP A 168 -10.91 -2.23 15.96
N TYR A 169 -11.15 -2.28 17.27
CA TYR A 169 -12.36 -2.82 17.89
C TYR A 169 -13.36 -1.70 18.25
N SER A 170 -13.22 -0.48 17.71
CA SER A 170 -14.08 0.65 18.11
C SER A 170 -15.58 0.39 17.85
N ASN A 171 -15.88 -0.48 16.88
CA ASN A 171 -17.24 -0.85 16.49
C ASN A 171 -17.64 -2.27 16.93
N ASP A 172 -16.86 -2.89 17.83
CA ASP A 172 -17.21 -4.19 18.39
C ASP A 172 -18.05 -4.03 19.67
N TYR A 173 -19.18 -4.73 19.69
CA TYR A 173 -20.16 -4.72 20.78
C TYR A 173 -20.23 -6.06 21.52
N MET A 174 -19.50 -7.08 21.06
CA MET A 174 -19.56 -8.45 21.57
C MET A 174 -18.30 -8.90 22.30
N ASP A 175 -17.27 -8.04 22.39
CA ASP A 175 -15.94 -8.37 22.91
C ASP A 175 -15.31 -9.57 22.18
N ASP A 176 -15.57 -9.69 20.86
CA ASP A 176 -15.04 -10.76 20.02
C ASP A 176 -13.62 -10.41 19.55
N PRO A 177 -12.58 -11.19 19.92
CA PRO A 177 -11.20 -10.93 19.52
C PRO A 177 -10.98 -10.95 18.00
N ASN A 178 -11.90 -11.50 17.21
CA ASN A 178 -11.82 -11.55 15.75
C ASN A 178 -12.62 -10.45 15.05
N ASN A 179 -13.46 -9.70 15.79
CA ASN A 179 -14.31 -8.66 15.21
C ASN A 179 -13.60 -7.29 15.21
N PHE A 180 -12.56 -7.16 14.39
CA PHE A 180 -11.81 -5.90 14.25
C PHE A 180 -11.66 -5.48 12.79
N ILE A 181 -11.49 -4.17 12.59
CA ILE A 181 -10.99 -3.62 11.32
C ILE A 181 -9.46 -3.69 11.36
N GLY A 182 -8.89 -4.53 10.50
CA GLY A 182 -7.44 -4.73 10.40
C GLY A 182 -6.74 -3.57 9.70
N GLY A 183 -5.72 -3.01 10.32
CA GLY A 183 -4.76 -2.10 9.70
C GLY A 183 -3.33 -2.57 9.97
N ILE A 184 -2.36 -1.69 9.81
CA ILE A 184 -0.97 -1.91 10.19
C ILE A 184 -0.46 -0.76 11.06
N THR A 185 0.43 -1.06 12.00
CA THR A 185 1.19 -0.09 12.78
C THR A 185 2.66 -0.17 12.36
N ILE A 186 3.18 0.93 11.83
CA ILE A 186 4.60 1.10 11.47
C ILE A 186 5.27 1.90 12.58
N TYR A 187 6.41 1.42 13.07
CA TYR A 187 7.30 2.20 13.94
C TYR A 187 8.47 2.71 13.13
N SER A 188 8.65 4.02 13.14
CA SER A 188 9.80 4.64 12.49
C SER A 188 11.03 4.59 13.39
N ASP A 189 12.22 4.65 12.80
CA ASP A 189 13.48 4.75 13.57
C ASP A 189 13.56 6.07 14.38
N LYS A 190 12.71 7.05 14.07
CA LYS A 190 12.54 8.30 14.83
C LYS A 190 11.57 8.19 16.01
N GLY A 191 11.01 7.01 16.27
CA GLY A 191 10.05 6.79 17.37
C GLY A 191 8.60 7.17 17.05
N GLU A 192 8.31 7.62 15.83
CA GLU A 192 6.93 7.89 15.39
C GLU A 192 6.18 6.58 15.19
N ARG A 193 4.97 6.50 15.74
CA ARG A 193 3.99 5.44 15.48
C ARG A 193 3.02 5.91 14.39
N ILE A 194 2.88 5.12 13.34
CA ILE A 194 2.01 5.42 12.20
C ILE A 194 1.02 4.28 12.02
N ILE A 195 -0.28 4.59 12.02
CA ILE A 195 -1.35 3.65 11.72
C ILE A 195 -1.77 3.86 10.27
N ASN A 196 -1.92 2.79 9.51
CA ASN A 196 -2.37 2.83 8.12
C ASN A 196 -3.29 1.64 7.80
N TYR A 197 -4.06 1.75 6.72
CA TYR A 197 -5.10 0.81 6.31
C TYR A 197 -4.92 0.39 4.83
N PRO A 198 -3.80 -0.29 4.48
CA PRO A 198 -3.49 -0.62 3.09
C PRO A 198 -4.47 -1.59 2.46
N GLU A 199 -5.06 -2.51 3.24
CA GLU A 199 -6.04 -3.47 2.74
C GLU A 199 -7.35 -2.77 2.36
N GLN A 200 -7.79 -1.79 3.16
CA GLN A 200 -8.92 -0.91 2.87
C GLN A 200 -8.65 -0.08 1.62
N HIS A 201 -7.46 0.52 1.51
CA HIS A 201 -7.07 1.26 0.30
C HIS A 201 -7.22 0.42 -0.97
N ILE A 202 -6.73 -0.82 -0.95
CA ILE A 202 -6.84 -1.74 -2.09
C ILE A 202 -8.30 -2.04 -2.41
N ASN A 203 -9.09 -2.40 -1.39
CA ASN A 203 -10.51 -2.73 -1.56
C ASN A 203 -11.33 -1.54 -2.09
N ASN A 204 -11.17 -0.38 -1.46
CA ASN A 204 -11.79 0.87 -1.86
C ASN A 204 -11.44 1.22 -3.31
N SER A 205 -10.16 1.13 -3.68
CA SER A 205 -9.68 1.37 -5.05
C SER A 205 -10.33 0.44 -6.08
N VAL A 206 -10.59 -0.83 -5.74
CA VAL A 206 -11.34 -1.75 -6.60
C VAL A 206 -12.79 -1.31 -6.74
N ILE A 207 -13.48 -1.05 -5.62
CA ILE A 207 -14.90 -0.66 -5.61
C ILE A 207 -15.12 0.57 -6.48
N LYS A 208 -14.36 1.65 -6.25
CA LYS A 208 -14.49 2.87 -7.05
C LYS A 208 -14.16 2.65 -8.52
N ASN A 209 -13.15 1.82 -8.80
CA ASN A 209 -12.82 1.51 -10.18
C ASN A 209 -13.94 0.78 -10.91
N ASN A 210 -14.64 -0.14 -10.24
CA ASN A 210 -15.79 -0.83 -10.81
C ASN A 210 -16.98 0.12 -10.99
N ASN A 211 -17.28 0.95 -9.99
CA ASN A 211 -18.37 1.93 -10.07
C ASN A 211 -18.18 2.99 -11.17
N THR A 212 -16.93 3.25 -11.55
CA THR A 212 -16.56 4.24 -12.57
C THR A 212 -16.29 3.61 -13.94
N ASN A 213 -16.76 2.38 -14.19
CA ASN A 213 -16.53 1.65 -15.44
C ASN A 213 -15.03 1.59 -15.81
N TYR A 214 -14.18 1.31 -14.82
CA TYR A 214 -12.72 1.20 -14.92
C TYR A 214 -11.99 2.50 -15.30
N LYS A 215 -12.66 3.66 -15.22
CA LYS A 215 -12.04 4.97 -15.52
C LYS A 215 -11.24 5.52 -14.35
N TYR A 216 -11.60 5.24 -13.10
CA TYR A 216 -10.88 5.76 -11.94
C TYR A 216 -9.37 5.45 -11.99
N LYS A 217 -8.97 4.18 -12.09
CA LYS A 217 -7.53 3.82 -12.13
C LYS A 217 -6.82 4.34 -13.38
N LYS A 218 -7.52 4.44 -14.52
CA LYS A 218 -6.97 5.05 -15.75
C LYS A 218 -6.61 6.52 -15.51
N MET A 219 -7.52 7.28 -14.90
CA MET A 219 -7.33 8.69 -14.59
C MET A 219 -6.23 8.90 -13.55
N VAL A 220 -6.17 8.04 -12.52
CA VAL A 220 -5.08 8.05 -11.52
C VAL A 220 -3.71 7.84 -12.19
N ARG A 221 -3.59 6.90 -13.13
CA ARG A 221 -2.33 6.70 -13.86
C ARG A 221 -1.97 7.90 -14.73
N ILE A 222 -2.94 8.49 -15.44
CA ILE A 222 -2.75 9.71 -16.23
C ILE A 222 -2.21 10.86 -15.37
N ILE A 223 -2.84 11.18 -14.22
CA ILE A 223 -2.37 12.30 -13.39
C ILE A 223 -1.00 12.01 -12.74
N LYS A 224 -0.72 10.76 -12.36
CA LYS A 224 0.59 10.37 -11.84
C LYS A 224 1.68 10.57 -12.90
N GLU A 225 1.42 10.17 -14.13
CA GLU A 225 2.33 10.38 -15.26
C GLU A 225 2.57 11.88 -15.51
N ILE A 226 1.50 12.69 -15.59
CA ILE A 226 1.60 14.15 -15.76
C ILE A 226 2.40 14.77 -14.61
N ARG A 227 2.17 14.33 -13.37
CA ARG A 227 2.95 14.77 -12.21
C ARG A 227 4.44 14.49 -12.39
N TYR A 228 4.84 13.30 -12.84
CA TYR A 228 6.27 13.01 -13.07
C TYR A 228 6.86 13.89 -14.18
N GLN A 229 6.14 14.14 -15.27
CA GLN A 229 6.60 15.05 -16.32
C GLN A 229 6.75 16.50 -15.82
N LEU A 230 5.87 16.94 -14.90
CA LEU A 230 5.99 18.23 -14.22
C LEU A 230 7.21 18.28 -13.30
N ILE A 231 7.54 17.19 -12.60
CA ILE A 231 8.76 17.06 -11.79
C ILE A 231 10.00 17.15 -12.68
N ASP A 232 10.03 16.45 -13.80
CA ASP A 232 11.13 16.52 -14.78
C ASP A 232 11.31 17.95 -15.33
N SER A 233 10.21 18.69 -15.39
CA SER A 233 10.16 20.11 -15.75
C SER A 233 10.44 21.05 -14.56
N LYS A 234 10.91 20.54 -13.42
CA LYS A 234 11.26 21.27 -12.19
C LYS A 234 10.10 22.02 -11.54
N ASN A 235 8.88 21.51 -11.66
CA ASN A 235 7.72 22.07 -10.98
C ASN A 235 7.71 21.68 -9.49
N ARG A 236 7.93 22.68 -8.61
CA ARG A 236 8.00 22.46 -7.16
C ARG A 236 6.72 21.92 -6.53
N ASN A 237 5.54 22.31 -7.04
CA ASN A 237 4.27 21.84 -6.49
C ASN A 237 4.08 20.35 -6.77
N ALA A 238 4.47 19.89 -7.97
CA ALA A 238 4.44 18.47 -8.33
C ALA A 238 5.41 17.64 -7.48
N GLU A 239 6.61 18.17 -7.18
CA GLU A 239 7.59 17.54 -6.28
C GLU A 239 7.05 17.38 -4.85
N GLN A 240 6.38 18.40 -4.31
CA GLN A 240 5.83 18.40 -2.95
C GLN A 240 4.55 17.58 -2.78
N THR A 241 3.81 17.35 -3.87
CA THR A 241 2.60 16.54 -3.83
C THR A 241 2.98 15.07 -3.97
N SER A 242 2.52 14.17 -3.10
CA SER A 242 2.84 12.73 -3.21
C SER A 242 1.94 12.02 -4.22
N SER A 243 2.40 10.88 -4.76
CA SER A 243 1.57 10.02 -5.62
C SER A 243 0.30 9.52 -4.92
N PHE A 244 0.36 9.30 -3.60
CA PHE A 244 -0.81 8.94 -2.79
C PHE A 244 -1.77 10.12 -2.61
N GLY A 245 -1.24 11.34 -2.40
CA GLY A 245 -2.06 12.55 -2.31
C GLY A 245 -2.81 12.85 -3.61
N VAL A 246 -2.15 12.70 -4.76
CA VAL A 246 -2.81 12.83 -6.07
C VAL A 246 -3.90 11.78 -6.27
N GLU A 247 -3.65 10.53 -5.87
CA GLU A 247 -4.67 9.48 -5.90
C GLU A 247 -5.86 9.83 -4.97
N GLY A 248 -5.58 10.39 -3.80
CA GLY A 248 -6.58 10.90 -2.86
C GLY A 248 -7.47 11.99 -3.46
N LEU A 249 -6.91 12.92 -4.23
CA LEU A 249 -7.71 13.94 -4.93
C LEU A 249 -8.75 13.28 -5.85
N PHE A 250 -8.32 12.33 -6.69
CA PHE A 250 -9.21 11.63 -7.61
C PHE A 250 -10.19 10.70 -6.88
N TRP A 251 -9.78 10.10 -5.76
CA TRP A 251 -10.64 9.25 -4.94
C TRP A 251 -11.91 9.98 -4.47
N ASN A 252 -11.78 11.26 -4.09
CA ASN A 252 -12.89 12.07 -3.57
C ASN A 252 -13.84 12.58 -4.65
N ILE A 253 -13.53 12.43 -5.95
CA ILE A 253 -14.41 12.87 -7.01
C ILE A 253 -15.59 11.89 -7.14
N PRO A 254 -16.87 12.34 -7.14
CA PRO A 254 -18.02 11.45 -7.26
C PRO A 254 -17.98 10.57 -8.51
N ASP A 255 -18.44 9.32 -8.39
CA ASP A 255 -18.32 8.31 -9.45
C ASP A 255 -18.98 8.74 -10.77
N TYR A 256 -20.12 9.46 -10.71
CA TYR A 256 -20.82 9.95 -11.89
C TYR A 256 -20.01 10.93 -12.75
N LYS A 257 -19.02 11.62 -12.18
CA LYS A 257 -18.12 12.52 -12.94
C LYS A 257 -17.16 11.75 -13.85
N TYR A 258 -16.93 10.48 -13.58
CA TYR A 258 -16.15 9.62 -14.47
C TYR A 258 -16.95 9.15 -15.68
N SER A 259 -18.28 9.18 -15.62
CA SER A 259 -19.15 8.60 -16.65
C SER A 259 -19.32 9.45 -17.91
N ASN A 260 -18.73 10.64 -17.96
CA ASN A 260 -19.18 11.68 -18.90
C ASN A 260 -18.83 11.45 -20.37
N ASP A 261 -17.70 10.82 -20.73
CA ASP A 261 -17.25 10.85 -22.13
C ASP A 261 -16.57 9.56 -22.63
N GLU A 262 -16.60 9.31 -23.95
CA GLU A 262 -15.84 8.23 -24.60
C GLU A 262 -14.32 8.50 -24.57
N MET A 263 -13.92 9.78 -24.65
CA MET A 263 -12.52 10.19 -24.67
C MET A 263 -11.95 10.37 -23.27
N LEU A 264 -10.72 9.90 -23.07
CA LEU A 264 -10.00 10.04 -21.80
C LEU A 264 -9.70 11.50 -21.48
N GLY A 265 -9.41 12.31 -22.50
CA GLY A 265 -9.15 13.73 -22.33
C GLY A 265 -10.32 14.51 -21.75
N ASP A 266 -11.52 14.28 -22.27
CA ASP A 266 -12.73 14.98 -21.81
C ASP A 266 -13.08 14.58 -20.37
N THR A 267 -13.01 13.28 -20.09
CA THR A 267 -13.13 12.77 -18.71
C THR A 267 -12.10 13.44 -17.80
N PHE A 268 -10.83 13.49 -18.19
CA PHE A 268 -9.76 14.09 -17.37
C PHE A 268 -10.03 15.58 -17.09
N ASN A 269 -10.41 16.36 -18.10
CA ASN A 269 -10.73 17.77 -17.93
C ASN A 269 -11.92 17.97 -16.99
N ALA A 270 -12.97 17.16 -17.10
CA ALA A 270 -14.13 17.23 -16.22
C ALA A 270 -13.76 16.96 -14.75
N LEU A 271 -12.86 16.01 -14.51
CA LEU A 271 -12.35 15.70 -13.16
C LEU A 271 -11.50 16.84 -12.59
N ILE A 272 -10.61 17.44 -13.41
CA ILE A 272 -9.80 18.59 -12.99
C ILE A 272 -10.70 19.81 -12.71
N ALA A 273 -11.69 20.07 -13.55
CA ALA A 273 -12.66 21.14 -13.33
C ALA A 273 -13.39 20.95 -11.99
N PHE A 274 -13.85 19.73 -11.70
CA PHE A 274 -14.48 19.43 -10.41
C PHE A 274 -13.55 19.71 -9.22
N LEU A 275 -12.27 19.35 -9.30
CA LEU A 275 -11.30 19.63 -8.24
C LEU A 275 -11.06 21.14 -8.04
N ILE A 276 -11.00 21.91 -9.13
CA ILE A 276 -10.84 23.37 -9.07
C ILE A 276 -12.09 24.01 -8.47
N ASP A 277 -13.28 23.59 -8.89
CA ASP A 277 -14.56 24.10 -8.42
C ASP A 277 -14.85 23.77 -6.94
N ASN A 278 -14.12 22.82 -6.36
CA ASN A 278 -14.28 22.37 -4.96
C ASN A 278 -12.98 22.49 -4.16
N ILE A 279 -12.07 23.39 -4.57
CA ILE A 279 -10.78 23.57 -3.91
C ILE A 279 -10.92 24.05 -2.45
N ASP A 280 -12.01 24.74 -2.14
CA ASP A 280 -12.39 25.18 -0.80
C ASP A 280 -12.74 24.00 0.14
N LYS A 281 -13.09 22.84 -0.43
CA LYS A 281 -13.46 21.62 0.31
C LYS A 281 -12.31 20.63 0.49
N LEU A 282 -11.08 21.00 0.13
CA LEU A 282 -9.92 20.11 0.26
C LEU A 282 -9.73 19.58 1.69
N SER A 283 -10.11 20.33 2.72
CA SER A 283 -10.04 19.87 4.11
C SER A 283 -11.05 18.77 4.46
N GLU A 284 -12.10 18.60 3.65
CA GLU A 284 -13.11 17.54 3.82
C GLU A 284 -12.73 16.26 3.06
N PHE A 285 -11.72 16.32 2.20
CA PHE A 285 -11.32 15.17 1.40
C PHE A 285 -10.70 14.09 2.27
N LYS A 286 -11.13 12.86 2.02
CA LYS A 286 -10.70 11.67 2.75
C LYS A 286 -9.57 10.96 2.02
N GLU A 287 -8.72 10.28 2.78
CA GLU A 287 -7.74 9.39 2.17
C GLU A 287 -8.44 8.15 1.56
N PRO A 288 -7.88 7.55 0.49
CA PRO A 288 -8.43 6.33 -0.10
C PRO A 288 -8.48 5.12 0.85
N ASN A 289 -7.72 5.17 1.94
CA ASN A 289 -7.64 4.16 3.00
C ASN A 289 -8.65 4.40 4.15
N ASP A 290 -9.47 5.45 4.07
CA ASP A 290 -10.46 5.78 5.10
C ASP A 290 -11.52 4.67 5.21
N ARG A 291 -11.97 4.43 6.44
CA ARG A 291 -12.74 3.25 6.87
C ARG A 291 -14.17 3.58 7.26
#